data_AF-A0A7H0H178-F1
#
_entry.id   AF-A0A7H0H178-F1
#
_cell.length_a   1.000
_cell.length_b   1.000
_cell.length_c   1.000
_cell.angle_alpha   90.00
_cell.angle_beta   90.00
_cell.angle_gamma   90.00
#
_symmetry.space_group_name_H-M   'P 1'
#
loop_
_entity.id
_entity.type
_entity.pdbx_description
1 polymer ?
#
loop_
_entity_poly.entity_id
_entity_poly.type
_entity_poly.pdbx_seq_one_letter_code
_entity_poly.pdbx_strand_id
1 'polypeptide(L)' 'MKNRYAQTSGLLGLLLLASPVLGQNYEQIAKQIVNTSAGVKPGELVMITGGQHTLPLMEAVAVEVARAGGNPICY' A
#
# COMPACT_ATOMS: atom_id res chain seq x y z
N MET A 1 33.53 -51.91 6.41
CA MET A 1 33.50 -50.61 7.13
C MET A 1 32.38 -49.78 6.53
N LYS A 2 31.25 -49.58 7.24
CA LYS A 2 30.05 -48.90 6.72
C LYS A 2 30.18 -47.39 6.96
N ASN A 3 30.33 -46.61 5.89
CA ASN A 3 30.54 -45.16 5.96
C ASN A 3 29.19 -44.44 6.06
N ARG A 4 28.88 -43.93 7.25
CA ARG A 4 27.67 -43.16 7.56
C ARG A 4 27.95 -41.68 7.30
N TYR A 5 27.54 -41.16 6.14
CA TYR A 5 27.38 -39.72 5.92
C TYR A 5 26.04 -39.49 5.24
N ALA A 6 24.99 -39.80 5.99
CA ALA A 6 23.65 -39.28 5.74
C ALA A 6 23.47 -38.05 6.63
N GLN A 7 22.90 -37.00 6.05
CA GLN A 7 22.22 -35.90 6.73
C GLN A 7 23.05 -34.68 7.15
N THR A 8 23.41 -33.85 6.17
CA THR A 8 23.52 -32.40 6.34
C THR A 8 22.93 -31.72 5.10
N SER A 9 21.60 -31.68 5.00
CA SER A 9 20.94 -30.90 3.95
C SER A 9 19.61 -30.37 4.46
N GLY A 10 19.47 -29.05 4.40
CA GLY A 10 18.19 -28.37 4.55
C GLY A 10 18.15 -27.40 5.72
N LEU A 11 18.82 -26.25 5.58
CA LEU A 11 18.43 -24.99 6.26
C LEU A 11 19.12 -23.78 5.58
N LEU A 12 19.08 -23.75 4.24
CA LEU A 12 19.55 -22.63 3.42
C LEU A 12 18.51 -22.38 2.33
N GLY A 13 17.39 -21.73 2.68
CA GLY A 13 16.28 -21.64 1.74
C GLY A 13 15.16 -20.69 2.10
N LEU A 14 15.43 -19.57 2.77
CA LEU A 14 14.39 -18.56 2.99
C LEU A 14 14.96 -17.13 3.01
N LEU A 15 15.52 -16.69 1.88
CA LEU A 15 15.95 -15.29 1.73
C LEU A 15 15.73 -14.80 0.29
N LEU A 16 14.50 -14.91 -0.25
CA LEU A 16 14.27 -14.58 -1.67
C LEU A 16 12.95 -13.87 -2.02
N LEU A 17 12.29 -13.14 -1.11
CA LEU A 17 11.06 -12.39 -1.49
C LEU A 17 11.04 -10.91 -1.02
N ALA A 18 12.19 -10.24 -0.98
CA ALA A 18 12.21 -8.79 -0.95
C ALA A 18 12.15 -8.28 -2.39
N SER A 19 10.96 -8.26 -2.99
CA SER A 19 10.75 -7.55 -4.25
C SER A 19 10.90 -6.05 -3.98
N PRO A 20 11.78 -5.32 -4.68
CA PRO A 20 11.80 -3.87 -4.56
C PRO A 20 10.52 -3.35 -5.20
N VAL A 21 9.62 -2.78 -4.40
CA VAL A 21 8.54 -1.93 -4.92
C VAL A 21 9.20 -0.66 -5.46
N LEU A 22 9.66 -0.74 -6.71
CA LEU A 22 10.27 0.38 -7.44
C LEU A 22 9.13 1.16 -8.12
N GLY A 23 8.39 1.91 -7.31
CA GLY A 23 7.30 2.78 -7.74
C GLY A 23 6.47 3.24 -6.54
N GLN A 24 6.03 4.50 -6.52
CA GLN A 24 5.10 4.98 -5.50
C GLN A 24 3.75 4.27 -5.71
N ASN A 25 3.39 3.33 -4.83
CA ASN A 25 2.09 2.69 -4.86
C ASN A 25 1.03 3.61 -4.24
N TYR A 26 0.59 4.60 -5.02
CA TYR A 26 -0.38 5.58 -4.56
C TYR A 26 -1.73 4.99 -4.17
N GLU A 27 -2.12 3.85 -4.73
CA GLU A 27 -3.34 3.16 -4.31
C GLU A 27 -3.23 2.66 -2.87
N GLN A 28 -2.12 2.01 -2.52
CA GLN A 28 -1.92 1.51 -1.16
C GLN A 28 -1.76 2.66 -0.16
N ILE A 29 -1.09 3.73 -0.56
CA ILE A 29 -0.95 4.95 0.25
C ILE A 29 -2.34 5.60 0.46
N ALA A 30 -3.14 5.74 -0.60
CA ALA A 30 -4.50 6.28 -0.51
C ALA A 30 -5.38 5.47 0.44
N LYS A 31 -5.34 4.13 0.36
CA LYS A 31 -6.05 3.24 1.30
C LYS A 31 -5.68 3.50 2.75
N GLN A 32 -4.39 3.66 3.05
CA GLN A 32 -3.89 3.96 4.40
C GLN A 32 -4.38 5.35 4.85
N ILE A 33 -4.26 6.36 3.99
CA ILE A 33 -4.69 7.72 4.30
C ILE A 33 -6.19 7.75 4.61
N VAL A 34 -7.02 7.22 3.71
CA VAL A 34 -8.49 7.31 3.82
C VAL A 34 -9.03 6.45 4.95
N ASN A 35 -8.60 5.19 5.04
CA ASN A 35 -9.22 4.22 5.95
C ASN A 35 -8.57 4.18 7.34
N THR A 36 -7.30 4.59 7.46
CA THR A 36 -6.55 4.49 8.72
C THR A 36 -6.27 5.86 9.33
N SER A 37 -5.73 6.81 8.56
CA SER A 37 -5.34 8.11 9.11
C SER A 37 -6.51 9.07 9.25
N ALA A 38 -7.24 9.31 8.15
CA ALA A 38 -8.39 10.21 8.12
C ALA A 38 -9.67 9.53 8.66
N GLY A 39 -9.79 8.21 8.46
CA GLY A 39 -10.92 7.42 8.96
C GLY A 39 -12.26 7.86 8.36
N VAL A 40 -12.28 8.10 7.05
CA VAL A 40 -13.44 8.66 6.34
C VAL A 40 -14.66 7.76 6.48
N LYS A 41 -15.80 8.38 6.76
CA LYS A 41 -17.10 7.72 6.89
C LYS A 41 -18.03 8.09 5.72
N PRO A 42 -19.00 7.22 5.40
CA PRO A 42 -20.00 7.52 4.38
C PRO A 42 -20.73 8.84 4.65
N GLY A 43 -20.88 9.66 3.61
CA GLY A 43 -21.55 10.95 3.65
C GLY A 43 -20.67 12.14 4.06
N GLU A 44 -19.43 11.92 4.49
CA GLU A 44 -18.52 13.01 4.85
C GLU A 44 -17.99 13.75 3.61
N LEU A 45 -17.87 15.08 3.74
CA LEU A 45 -17.16 15.89 2.75
C LEU A 45 -15.67 15.91 3.08
N VAL A 46 -14.82 15.53 2.14
CA VAL A 46 -13.37 15.40 2.36
C VAL A 46 -12.62 16.34 1.44
N MET A 47 -11.91 17.30 2.02
CA MET A 47 -11.07 18.24 1.29
C MET A 47 -9.67 17.64 1.06
N ILE A 48 -9.29 17.54 -0.22
CA ILE A 48 -8.00 17.03 -0.67
C ILE A 48 -7.24 18.18 -1.30
N THR A 49 -6.15 18.61 -0.67
CA THR A 49 -5.33 19.73 -1.16
C THR A 49 -3.94 19.24 -1.56
N GLY A 50 -3.39 19.77 -2.64
CA GLY A 50 -2.01 19.47 -3.03
C GLY A 50 -1.50 20.33 -4.17
N GLY A 51 -0.37 19.93 -4.77
CA GLY A 51 0.24 20.63 -5.90
C GLY A 51 0.29 19.77 -7.15
N GLN A 52 0.77 20.34 -8.27
CA GLN A 52 0.87 19.63 -9.55
C GLN A 52 1.66 18.31 -9.46
N HIS A 53 2.71 18.28 -8.63
CA HIS A 53 3.55 17.10 -8.43
C HIS A 53 2.88 16.00 -7.60
N THR A 54 1.75 16.30 -6.93
CA THR A 54 0.97 15.32 -6.14
C THR A 54 -0.32 14.89 -6.81
N LEU A 55 -0.62 15.37 -8.02
CA LEU A 55 -1.86 15.04 -8.73
C LEU A 55 -2.17 13.52 -8.77
N PRO A 56 -1.21 12.62 -9.07
CA PRO A 56 -1.49 11.19 -9.08
C PRO A 56 -1.90 10.63 -7.72
N LEU A 57 -1.34 11.14 -6.63
CA LEU A 57 -1.72 10.75 -5.28
C LEU A 57 -3.08 11.35 -4.91
N MET A 58 -3.33 12.61 -5.25
CA MET A 58 -4.62 13.27 -4.98
C MET A 58 -5.78 12.53 -5.67
N GLU A 59 -5.58 12.11 -6.92
CA GLU A 59 -6.57 11.31 -7.65
C GLU A 59 -6.80 9.97 -6.95
N ALA A 60 -5.74 9.26 -6.55
CA ALA A 60 -5.85 8.00 -5.83
C ALA A 60 -6.62 8.15 -4.50
N VAL A 61 -6.37 9.24 -3.77
CA VAL A 61 -7.10 9.56 -2.52
C VAL A 61 -8.57 9.88 -2.82
N ALA A 62 -8.86 10.68 -3.85
CA ALA A 62 -10.24 11.03 -4.21
C ALA A 62 -11.07 9.79 -4.58
N VAL A 63 -10.48 8.87 -5.34
CA VAL A 63 -11.13 7.59 -5.69
C VAL A 63 -11.41 6.76 -4.43
N GLU A 64 -10.45 6.65 -3.52
CA GLU A 64 -10.63 5.87 -2.30
C GLU A 64 -11.64 6.52 -1.33
N VAL A 65 -11.68 7.86 -1.24
CA VAL A 65 -12.72 8.59 -0.49
C VAL A 65 -14.11 8.26 -1.04
N ALA A 66 -14.30 8.32 -2.37
CA ALA A 66 -15.57 7.96 -2.99
C ALA A 66 -15.95 6.50 -2.74
N ARG A 67 -14.96 5.59 -2.76
CA ARG A 67 -15.14 4.17 -2.43
C ARG A 67 -15.58 3.96 -0.97
N ALA A 68 -15.04 4.75 -0.04
CA ALA A 68 -15.46 4.76 1.37
C ALA A 68 -16.85 5.41 1.59
N GLY A 69 -17.46 5.95 0.53
CA GLY A 69 -18.77 6.62 0.57
C GLY A 69 -18.70 8.10 0.97
N GLY A 70 -17.51 8.68 1.07
CA GLY A 70 -17.33 10.12 1.24
C GLY A 70 -17.46 10.87 -0.09
N ASN A 71 -17.58 12.20 0.00
CA ASN A 71 -17.57 13.11 -1.14
C ASN A 71 -16.22 13.83 -1.22
N PRO A 72 -15.36 13.50 -2.19
CA PRO A 72 -14.08 14.18 -2.36
C PRO A 72 -14.27 15.55 -3.03
N ILE A 73 -13.53 16.54 -2.55
CA ILE A 73 -13.32 17.83 -3.24
C ILE A 73 -11.81 18.09 -3.34
N CYS A 74 -11.32 18.30 -4.57
CA CYS A 74 -9.90 18.50 -4.85
C CYS A 74 -9.62 19.97 -5.15
N TYR A 75 -8.56 20.52 -4.54
CA TYR A 75 -8.08 21.89 -4.75
C TYR A 75 -6.57 21.95 -4.93
#